data_AF-A0A9P8D5X8-F1
#
_entry.id   AF-A0A9P8D5X8-F1
#
_cell.length_a   1.000
_cell.length_b   1.000
_cell.length_c   1.000
_cell.angle_alpha   90.00
_cell.angle_beta   90.00
_cell.angle_gamma   90.00
#
_symmetry.space_group_name_H-M   'P 1'
#
loop_
_entity.id
_entity.type
_entity.pdbx_description
1 polymer ?
#
loop_
_entity_poly.entity_id
_entity_poly.type
_entity_poly.pdbx_seq_one_letter_code
_entity_poly.pdbx_strand_id
1 'polypeptide(L)'
;MPQSPARTKSWWNPKGYFTEHEQKIIVNSVIRDDPQKGGMYNRQGLSVRQIWECTKDYDMWPLYALGLLFGLPKYPVNQYLTLSFRGLGFNVIETNLLSIPYIVGSCITMLAITAFSELVNNRSFVSMAEDAWWRNNQKAKKWDAMTPEEQHHYRTTTTDKGNKR
;
A
#
# COMPACT_ATOMS: atom_id res chain seq x y z
N MET A 1 26.51 -17.65 -0.48
CA MET A 1 27.23 -16.42 -0.07
C MET A 1 27.39 -16.42 1.46
N PRO A 2 28.50 -15.90 2.00
CA PRO A 2 28.74 -15.84 3.44
C PRO A 2 27.72 -14.93 4.13
N GLN A 3 27.44 -15.20 5.41
CA GLN A 3 26.41 -14.44 6.17
C GLN A 3 26.80 -12.98 6.44
N SER A 4 28.10 -12.70 6.46
CA SER A 4 28.67 -11.37 6.69
C SER A 4 30.10 -11.37 6.10
N PRO A 5 30.62 -10.22 5.65
CA PRO A 5 32.03 -10.05 5.32
C PRO A 5 32.97 -10.50 6.45
N ALA A 6 32.48 -10.47 7.70
CA ALA A 6 33.21 -10.91 8.88
C ALA A 6 33.21 -12.43 9.14
N ARG A 7 32.34 -13.18 8.46
CA ARG A 7 32.20 -14.64 8.60
C ARG A 7 32.34 -15.33 7.26
N THR A 8 33.52 -15.19 6.66
CA THR A 8 33.87 -15.83 5.38
C THR A 8 34.76 -17.07 5.54
N LYS A 9 35.40 -17.24 6.70
CA LYS A 9 36.19 -18.44 7.04
C LYS A 9 35.26 -19.63 7.25
N SER A 10 35.59 -20.76 6.64
CA SER A 10 34.87 -22.03 6.81
C SER A 10 35.86 -23.17 6.93
N TRP A 11 35.40 -24.36 7.34
CA TRP A 11 36.21 -25.58 7.38
C TRP A 11 36.98 -25.81 6.07
N TRP A 12 36.30 -25.65 4.93
CA TRP A 12 36.87 -25.90 3.60
C TRP A 12 37.65 -24.71 3.02
N ASN A 13 37.58 -23.54 3.65
CA ASN A 13 38.36 -22.36 3.26
C ASN A 13 38.84 -21.61 4.52
N PRO A 14 39.95 -22.06 5.13
CA PRO A 14 40.47 -21.47 6.36
C PRO A 14 41.02 -20.04 6.16
N LYS A 15 41.38 -19.67 4.92
CA LYS A 15 41.84 -18.31 4.58
C LYS A 15 40.69 -17.30 4.41
N GLY A 16 39.44 -17.77 4.24
CA GLY A 16 38.28 -16.91 4.02
C GLY A 16 38.32 -16.22 2.65
N TYR A 17 37.42 -15.26 2.42
CA TYR A 17 37.38 -14.49 1.18
C TYR A 17 38.07 -13.12 1.29
N PHE A 18 38.24 -12.61 2.51
CA PHE A 18 38.81 -11.29 2.78
C PHE A 18 39.90 -11.40 3.84
N THR A 19 40.92 -10.56 3.71
CA THR A 19 41.90 -10.32 4.78
C THR A 19 41.26 -9.54 5.93
N GLU A 20 41.86 -9.55 7.12
CA GLU A 20 41.34 -8.82 8.28
C GLU A 20 41.24 -7.30 8.03
N HIS A 21 42.15 -6.77 7.21
CA HIS A 21 42.15 -5.36 6.83
C HIS A 21 40.97 -5.02 5.90
N GLU A 22 40.77 -5.82 4.85
CA GLU A 22 39.63 -5.67 3.93
C GLU A 22 38.29 -5.85 4.65
N GLN A 23 38.20 -6.82 5.56
CA GLN A 23 37.02 -7.05 6.38
C GLN A 23 36.68 -5.81 7.22
N LYS A 24 37.67 -5.18 7.87
CA LYS A 24 37.47 -3.95 8.66
C LYS A 24 37.01 -2.79 7.77
N ILE A 25 37.58 -2.64 6.57
CA ILE A 25 37.16 -1.60 5.62
C ILE A 25 35.69 -1.81 5.23
N ILE A 26 35.31 -3.03 4.84
CA ILE A 26 33.94 -3.34 4.38
C ILE A 26 32.93 -3.18 5.53
N VAL A 27 33.25 -3.65 6.73
CA VAL A 27 32.35 -3.51 7.88
C VAL A 27 32.20 -2.04 8.29
N ASN A 28 33.31 -1.30 8.35
CA ASN A 28 33.27 0.12 8.68
C ASN A 28 32.56 0.96 7.61
N SER A 29 32.69 0.63 6.33
CA SER A 29 31.95 1.33 5.28
C SER A 29 30.44 1.11 5.42
N VAL A 30 30.02 -0.14 5.67
CA VAL A 30 28.59 -0.47 5.85
C VAL A 30 28.00 0.19 7.09
N ILE A 31 28.73 0.21 8.21
CA ILE A 31 28.27 0.86 9.45
C ILE A 31 28.27 2.38 9.30
N ARG A 32 29.21 2.95 8.53
CA ARG A 32 29.26 4.41 8.28
C ARG A 32 28.13 4.86 7.36
N ASP A 33 27.73 4.04 6.40
CA ASP A 33 26.60 4.31 5.51
C ASP A 33 25.26 4.21 6.23
N ASP A 34 25.12 3.23 7.13
CA ASP A 34 23.92 3.06 7.96
C ASP A 34 24.29 2.40 9.30
N PRO A 35 24.30 3.17 10.41
CA PRO A 35 24.64 2.67 11.74
C PRO A 35 23.73 1.52 12.19
N GLN A 36 22.50 1.44 11.67
CA GLN A 36 21.53 0.43 12.06
C GLN A 36 21.85 -0.96 11.46
N LYS A 37 22.69 -1.03 10.41
CA LYS A 37 23.14 -2.30 9.81
C LYS A 37 24.17 -3.07 10.65
N GLY A 38 24.75 -2.42 11.66
CA GLY A 38 25.52 -3.10 12.70
C GLY A 38 24.64 -3.76 13.77
N GLY A 39 23.32 -3.52 13.71
CA GLY A 39 22.33 -4.08 14.61
C GLY A 39 21.91 -5.51 14.26
N MET A 40 20.69 -5.84 14.66
CA MET A 40 20.09 -7.17 14.74
C MET A 40 20.62 -8.23 13.75
N TYR A 41 20.93 -9.41 14.28
CA TYR A 41 21.35 -10.55 13.47
C TYR A 41 20.22 -10.96 12.51
N ASN A 42 20.54 -11.08 11.22
CA ASN A 42 19.63 -11.43 10.12
C ASN A 42 18.93 -12.82 10.23
N ARG A 43 19.02 -13.48 11.40
CA ARG A 43 18.45 -14.81 11.72
C ARG A 43 17.99 -14.95 13.18
N GLN A 44 17.81 -13.85 13.91
CA GLN A 44 17.18 -13.93 15.23
C GLN A 44 15.66 -14.10 15.04
N GLY A 45 15.08 -15.08 15.71
CA GLY A 45 13.63 -15.24 15.74
C GLY A 45 13.00 -14.07 16.48
N LEU A 46 11.92 -13.52 15.94
CA LEU A 46 11.11 -12.53 16.64
C LEU A 46 10.41 -13.21 17.81
N SER A 47 10.60 -12.69 19.01
CA SER A 47 9.83 -13.14 20.16
C SER A 47 8.37 -12.69 20.04
N VAL A 48 7.44 -13.50 20.56
CA VAL A 48 6.01 -13.15 20.61
C VAL A 48 5.79 -11.81 21.33
N ARG A 49 6.62 -11.53 22.34
CA ARG A 49 6.62 -10.26 23.06
C ARG A 49 6.97 -9.07 22.16
N GLN A 50 8.00 -9.20 21.32
CA GLN A 50 8.39 -8.14 20.38
C GLN A 50 7.29 -7.89 19.34
N ILE A 51 6.64 -8.95 18.84
CA ILE A 51 5.50 -8.82 17.92
C ILE A 51 4.37 -8.04 18.59
N TRP A 52 4.06 -8.35 19.86
CA TRP A 52 3.02 -7.64 20.62
C TRP A 52 3.39 -6.18 20.90
N GLU A 53 4.66 -5.90 21.17
CA GLU A 53 5.17 -4.53 21.33
C GLU A 53 5.02 -3.72 20.04
N CYS A 54 5.38 -4.28 18.87
CA CYS A 54 5.23 -3.63 17.56
C CYS A 54 3.77 -3.40 17.15
N THR A 55 2.85 -4.30 17.49
CA THR A 55 1.42 -4.13 17.16
C THR A 55 0.76 -3.03 17.98
N LYS A 56 1.23 -2.79 19.21
CA LYS A 56 0.72 -1.73 20.10
C LYS A 56 1.30 -0.35 19.77
N ASP A 57 2.20 -0.25 18.80
CA ASP A 57 2.75 1.03 18.37
C ASP A 57 1.65 1.87 17.68
N TYR A 58 1.28 2.99 18.32
CA TYR A 58 0.18 3.86 17.89
C TYR A 58 0.47 4.51 16.54
N ASP A 59 1.73 4.84 16.26
CA ASP A 59 2.11 5.52 15.02
C ASP A 59 1.89 4.63 13.79
N MET A 60 1.88 3.31 13.99
CA MET A 60 1.67 2.31 12.96
C MET A 60 0.20 1.98 12.71
N TRP A 61 -0.70 2.38 13.61
CA TRP A 61 -2.13 2.05 13.51
C TRP A 61 -2.81 2.59 12.25
N PRO A 62 -2.55 3.83 11.78
CA PRO A 62 -3.13 4.31 10.53
C PRO A 62 -2.73 3.45 9.33
N LEU A 63 -1.48 2.95 9.31
CA LEU A 63 -0.99 2.06 8.27
C LEU A 63 -1.69 0.70 8.32
N TYR A 64 -1.86 0.14 9.53
CA TYR A 64 -2.57 -1.13 9.73
C TYR A 64 -4.05 -1.02 9.34
N ALA A 65 -4.71 0.08 9.73
CA ALA A 65 -6.09 0.35 9.38
C ALA A 65 -6.26 0.48 7.85
N LEU A 66 -5.35 1.17 7.17
CA LEU A 66 -5.36 1.27 5.71
C LEU A 66 -5.21 -0.11 5.07
N GLY A 67 -4.24 -0.93 5.51
CA GLY A 67 -4.05 -2.28 5.00
C GLY A 67 -5.26 -3.21 5.21
N LEU A 68 -5.93 -3.11 6.37
CA LEU A 68 -7.12 -3.91 6.68
C LEU A 68 -8.35 -3.45 5.88
N LEU A 69 -8.54 -2.15 5.73
CA LEU A 69 -9.73 -1.59 5.09
C LEU A 69 -9.63 -1.53 3.57
N PHE A 70 -8.42 -1.44 3.00
CA PHE A 70 -8.20 -1.24 1.57
C PHE A 70 -8.83 -2.34 0.70
N GLY A 71 -8.77 -3.59 1.15
CA GLY A 71 -9.33 -4.73 0.39
C GLY A 71 -10.86 -4.86 0.47
N LEU A 72 -11.50 -4.31 1.51
CA LEU A 72 -12.90 -4.58 1.82
C LEU A 72 -13.89 -4.16 0.72
N PRO A 73 -13.77 -2.98 0.07
CA PRO A 73 -14.75 -2.54 -0.94
C PRO A 73 -14.77 -3.40 -2.21
N LYS A 74 -13.65 -4.08 -2.52
CA LYS A 74 -13.51 -4.87 -3.77
C LYS A 74 -14.31 -6.16 -3.74
N TYR A 75 -14.43 -6.80 -2.58
CA TYR A 75 -15.07 -8.12 -2.47
C TYR A 75 -16.57 -8.10 -2.75
N PRO A 76 -17.37 -7.18 -2.17
CA PRO A 76 -18.80 -7.12 -2.43
C PRO A 76 -19.11 -6.89 -3.91
N VAL A 77 -18.39 -5.99 -4.60
CA VAL A 77 -18.68 -5.67 -6.01
C VAL A 77 -18.53 -6.92 -6.88
N ASN A 78 -17.46 -7.70 -6.71
CA ASN A 78 -17.27 -8.93 -7.47
C ASN A 78 -18.32 -10.01 -7.17
N GLN A 79 -18.76 -10.12 -5.91
CA GLN A 79 -19.71 -11.16 -5.50
C GLN A 79 -21.16 -10.81 -5.86
N TYR A 80 -21.53 -9.53 -5.73
CA TYR A 80 -22.91 -9.08 -5.90
C TYR A 80 -23.24 -8.62 -7.30
N LEU A 81 -22.27 -8.19 -8.13
CA LEU A 81 -22.58 -7.67 -9.47
C LEU A 81 -23.38 -8.68 -10.32
N THR A 82 -22.92 -9.93 -10.36
CA THR A 82 -23.61 -11.05 -11.03
C THR A 82 -24.99 -11.29 -10.42
N LEU A 83 -25.10 -11.23 -9.09
CA LEU A 83 -26.38 -11.44 -8.38
C LEU A 83 -27.38 -10.31 -8.64
N SER A 84 -26.90 -9.07 -8.71
CA SER A 84 -27.69 -7.88 -9.06
C SER A 84 -28.23 -7.97 -10.48
N PHE A 85 -27.41 -8.41 -11.45
CA PHE A 85 -27.87 -8.65 -12.82
C PHE A 85 -28.93 -9.77 -12.88
N ARG A 86 -28.75 -10.85 -12.11
CA ARG A 86 -29.79 -11.89 -11.99
C ARG A 86 -31.07 -11.36 -11.36
N GLY A 87 -30.98 -10.48 -10.36
CA GLY A 87 -32.13 -9.82 -9.73
C GLY A 87 -32.88 -8.84 -10.65
N LEU A 88 -32.18 -8.28 -11.66
CA LEU A 88 -32.78 -7.42 -12.70
C LEU A 88 -33.43 -8.21 -13.84
N GLY A 89 -33.42 -9.55 -13.79
CA GLY A 89 -34.07 -10.42 -14.76
C GLY A 89 -33.17 -10.96 -15.88
N PHE A 90 -31.86 -10.68 -15.85
CA PHE A 90 -30.92 -11.19 -16.87
C PHE A 90 -30.67 -12.69 -16.72
N ASN A 91 -30.53 -13.38 -17.85
CA ASN A 91 -30.16 -14.79 -17.87
C ASN A 91 -28.68 -14.98 -17.47
N VAL A 92 -28.26 -16.21 -17.16
CA VAL A 92 -26.89 -16.55 -16.76
C VAL A 92 -25.89 -16.17 -17.86
N ILE A 93 -26.26 -16.42 -19.12
CA ILE A 93 -25.41 -16.10 -20.28
C ILE A 93 -25.24 -14.59 -20.43
N GLU A 94 -26.34 -13.83 -20.35
CA GLU A 94 -26.33 -12.38 -20.47
C GLU A 94 -25.53 -11.72 -19.34
N THR A 95 -25.71 -12.22 -18.11
CA THR A 95 -24.98 -11.76 -16.92
C THR A 95 -23.47 -11.96 -17.05
N ASN A 96 -23.05 -13.12 -17.56
CA ASN A 96 -21.63 -13.39 -17.80
C ASN A 96 -21.08 -12.48 -18.90
N LEU A 97 -21.85 -12.25 -19.97
CA LEU A 97 -21.44 -11.37 -21.06
C LEU A 97 -21.31 -9.92 -20.60
N LEU A 98 -22.25 -9.42 -19.78
CA LEU A 98 -22.20 -8.07 -19.19
C LEU A 98 -21.04 -7.86 -18.21
N SER A 99 -20.47 -8.95 -17.69
CA SER A 99 -19.32 -8.88 -16.76
C SER A 99 -17.98 -8.74 -17.48
N ILE A 100 -17.89 -9.14 -18.76
CA ILE A 100 -16.64 -9.09 -19.55
C ILE A 100 -16.13 -7.65 -19.75
N PRO A 101 -16.95 -6.65 -20.12
CA PRO A 101 -16.47 -5.27 -20.29
C PRO A 101 -15.81 -4.70 -19.03
N TYR A 102 -16.32 -5.04 -17.85
CA TYR A 102 -15.72 -4.63 -16.58
C TYR A 102 -14.31 -5.21 -16.39
N ILE A 103 -14.11 -6.48 -16.72
CA ILE A 103 -12.80 -7.15 -16.63
C ILE A 103 -11.82 -6.51 -17.62
N VAL A 104 -12.24 -6.29 -18.87
CA VAL A 104 -11.41 -5.66 -19.91
C VAL A 104 -11.04 -4.23 -19.51
N GLY A 105 -11.99 -3.45 -19.01
CA GLY A 105 -11.74 -2.12 -18.48
C GLY A 105 -10.71 -2.13 -17.35
N SER A 106 -10.84 -3.05 -16.40
CA SER A 106 -9.89 -3.25 -15.30
C SER A 106 -8.47 -3.56 -15.80
N CYS A 107 -8.33 -4.43 -16.80
CA CYS A 107 -7.05 -4.73 -17.43
C CYS A 107 -6.43 -3.48 -18.10
N ILE A 108 -7.22 -2.71 -18.85
CA ILE A 108 -6.75 -1.47 -19.50
C ILE A 108 -6.31 -0.45 -18.45
N THR A 109 -7.10 -0.23 -17.41
CA THR A 109 -6.76 0.73 -16.35
C THR A 109 -5.51 0.31 -15.58
N MET A 110 -5.30 -1.00 -15.37
CA MET A 110 -4.10 -1.52 -14.74
C MET A 110 -2.85 -1.23 -15.59
N LEU A 111 -2.94 -1.42 -16.91
CA LEU A 111 -1.84 -1.08 -17.82
C LEU A 111 -1.60 0.44 -17.88
N ALA A 112 -2.68 1.23 -17.94
CA ALA A 112 -2.61 2.68 -18.00
C ALA A 112 -1.97 3.27 -16.73
N ILE A 113 -2.37 2.82 -15.54
CA ILE A 113 -1.80 3.32 -14.28
C ILE A 113 -0.35 2.87 -14.11
N THR A 114 0.00 1.68 -14.59
CA THR A 114 1.39 1.19 -14.58
C THR A 114 2.27 2.04 -15.49
N ALA A 115 1.82 2.29 -16.72
CA ALA A 115 2.54 3.17 -17.66
C ALA A 115 2.65 4.60 -17.12
N PHE A 116 1.57 5.13 -16.54
CA PHE A 116 1.58 6.47 -15.91
C PHE A 116 2.54 6.55 -14.72
N SER A 117 2.58 5.50 -13.88
CA SER A 117 3.53 5.39 -12.76
C SER A 117 4.98 5.41 -13.22
N GLU A 118 5.27 4.77 -14.35
CA GLU A 118 6.60 4.79 -14.96
C GLU A 118 6.96 6.16 -15.53
N LEU A 119 6.03 6.83 -16.22
CA LEU A 119 6.22 8.19 -16.74
C LEU A 119 6.53 9.21 -15.65
N VAL A 120 5.85 9.10 -14.50
CA VAL A 120 6.01 10.03 -13.36
C VAL A 120 7.21 9.62 -12.48
N ASN A 121 7.75 8.41 -12.66
CA ASN A 121 8.84 7.81 -11.89
C ASN A 121 8.66 7.95 -10.35
N ASN A 122 7.41 8.06 -9.90
CA ASN A 122 7.04 8.22 -8.50
C ASN A 122 5.80 7.37 -8.19
N ARG A 123 6.07 6.12 -7.80
CA ARG A 123 5.05 5.10 -7.54
C ARG A 123 4.12 5.50 -6.38
N SER A 124 4.67 6.15 -5.35
CA SER A 124 3.94 6.56 -4.15
C SER A 124 2.92 7.66 -4.43
N PHE A 125 3.29 8.64 -5.26
CA PHE A 125 2.38 9.73 -5.62
C PHE A 125 1.22 9.23 -6.49
N VAL A 126 1.49 8.33 -7.44
CA VAL A 126 0.46 7.74 -8.30
C VAL A 126 -0.52 6.87 -7.51
N SER A 127 -0.05 6.07 -6.53
CA SER A 127 -0.95 5.30 -5.68
C SER A 127 -1.81 6.16 -4.76
N MET A 128 -1.29 7.30 -4.25
CA MET A 128 -2.06 8.21 -3.40
C MET A 128 -3.11 9.04 -4.16
N ALA A 129 -2.88 9.27 -5.45
CA ALA A 129 -3.79 10.08 -6.28
C ALA A 129 -5.17 9.42 -6.43
N GLU A 130 -5.25 8.08 -6.44
CA GLU A 130 -6.50 7.32 -6.48
C GLU A 130 -7.39 7.64 -5.26
N ASP A 131 -6.81 7.57 -4.07
CA ASP A 131 -7.53 7.84 -2.82
C ASP A 131 -8.03 9.28 -2.75
N ALA A 132 -7.22 10.24 -3.22
CA ALA A 132 -7.59 11.66 -3.28
C ALA A 132 -8.77 11.89 -4.24
N TRP A 133 -8.74 11.26 -5.43
CA TRP A 133 -9.82 11.34 -6.41
C TRP A 133 -11.11 10.73 -5.86
N TRP A 134 -11.06 9.53 -5.28
CA TRP A 134 -12.23 8.84 -4.74
C TRP A 134 -12.88 9.64 -3.61
N ARG A 135 -12.09 10.13 -2.64
CA ARG A 135 -12.60 10.96 -1.53
C ARG A 135 -13.27 12.25 -2.04
N ASN A 136 -12.66 12.92 -3.01
CA ASN A 136 -13.22 14.15 -3.57
C ASN A 136 -14.52 13.88 -4.31
N ASN A 137 -14.59 12.78 -5.08
CA ASN A 137 -15.79 12.41 -5.82
C ASN A 137 -16.93 11.96 -4.88
N GLN A 138 -16.62 11.30 -3.76
CA GLN A 138 -17.61 10.99 -2.73
C GLN A 138 -18.15 12.25 -2.01
N LYS A 139 -17.27 13.19 -1.69
CA LYS A 139 -17.68 14.48 -1.11
C LYS A 139 -18.55 15.28 -2.08
N ALA A 140 -18.17 15.33 -3.37
CA ALA A 140 -18.95 15.96 -4.42
C ALA A 140 -20.35 15.35 -4.54
N LYS A 141 -20.46 14.02 -4.59
CA LYS A 141 -21.77 13.34 -4.62
C LYS A 141 -22.67 13.67 -3.43
N LYS A 142 -22.11 13.78 -2.22
CA LYS A 142 -22.87 14.19 -1.03
C LYS A 142 -23.30 15.65 -1.10
N TRP A 143 -22.42 16.52 -1.60
CA TRP A 143 -22.71 17.95 -1.77
C TRP A 143 -23.82 18.19 -2.79
N ASP A 144 -23.74 17.53 -3.95
CA ASP A 144 -24.71 17.66 -5.04
C ASP A 144 -26.08 17.05 -4.69
N ALA A 145 -26.13 16.17 -3.69
CA ALA A 145 -27.38 15.60 -3.17
C ALA A 145 -28.09 16.49 -2.11
N MET A 146 -27.43 17.53 -1.58
CA MET A 146 -28.03 18.45 -0.59
C MET A 146 -28.92 19.50 -1.25
N THR A 147 -29.98 19.93 -0.56
CA THR A 147 -30.80 21.05 -1.05
C THR A 147 -30.10 22.40 -0.88
N PRO A 148 -30.52 23.46 -1.60
CA PRO A 148 -29.91 24.79 -1.49
C PRO A 148 -29.91 25.35 -0.06
N GLU A 149 -30.95 25.05 0.72
CA GLU A 149 -31.10 25.47 2.12
C GLU A 149 -30.13 24.73 3.04
N GLU A 150 -29.95 23.43 2.83
CA GLU A 150 -28.99 22.59 3.56
C GLU A 150 -27.54 23.01 3.26
N GLN A 151 -27.23 23.30 2.00
CA GLN A 151 -25.92 23.81 1.59
C GLN A 151 -25.62 25.17 2.22
N HIS A 152 -26.62 26.06 2.31
CA HIS A 152 -26.48 27.36 2.96
C HIS A 152 -26.25 27.20 4.47
N HIS A 153 -27.04 26.35 5.13
CA HIS A 153 -26.88 26.06 6.56
C HIS A 153 -25.51 25.41 6.86
N TYR A 154 -25.03 24.51 6.01
CA TYR A 154 -23.70 23.91 6.15
C TYR A 154 -22.59 24.96 6.05
N ARG A 155 -22.70 25.91 5.10
CA ARG A 155 -21.72 27.00 4.92
C ARG A 155 -21.68 27.97 6.10
N THR A 156 -22.81 28.24 6.75
CA THR A 156 -22.87 29.19 7.87
C THR A 156 -22.47 28.58 9.21
N THR A 157 -22.61 27.27 9.35
CA THR A 157 -22.52 26.58 10.65
C THR A 157 -21.29 25.70 10.78
N THR A 158 -20.62 25.34 9.66
CA THR A 158 -19.43 24.50 9.72
C THR A 158 -18.22 25.25 10.29
N THR A 159 -17.48 24.59 11.18
CA THR A 159 -16.19 25.03 11.73
C THR A 159 -15.00 24.55 10.88
N ASP A 160 -15.26 23.81 9.80
CA ASP A 160 -14.25 23.33 8.87
C ASP A 160 -13.52 24.50 8.20
N LYS A 161 -12.26 24.75 8.58
CA LYS A 161 -11.39 25.69 7.88
C LYS A 161 -10.99 25.06 6.54
N GLY A 162 -11.55 25.57 5.45
CA GLY A 162 -11.14 25.18 4.09
C GLY A 162 -9.62 25.31 3.89
N ASN A 163 -9.07 24.48 3.00
CA ASN A 163 -7.64 24.48 2.70
C ASN A 163 -7.22 25.91 2.31
N LYS A 164 -6.43 26.56 3.17
CA LYS A 164 -5.92 27.90 2.93
C LYS A 164 -4.99 27.79 1.71
N ARG A 165 -5.39 28.43 0.62
CA ARG A 165 -4.53 28.60 -0.55
C ARG A 165 -3.27 29.37 -0.17
#